data_AF-A0A432LYI4-F1
#
_entry.id   AF-A0A432LYI4-F1
#
_cell.length_a   1.000
_cell.length_b   1.000
_cell.length_c   1.000
_cell.angle_alpha   90.00
_cell.angle_beta   90.00
_cell.angle_gamma   90.00
#
_symmetry.space_group_name_H-M   'P 1'
#
loop_
_entity.id
_entity.type
_entity.pdbx_description
1 polymer ?
#
loop_
_entity_poly.entity_id
_entity_poly.type
_entity_poly.pdbx_seq_one_letter_code
_entity_poly.pdbx_strand_id
1 'polypeptide(L)'
;MQREGFCFVTAQTMQPLFESVGALSDWQAFADSWNQLGPDSYLAAKGRFRRRRHATFSANAQGTVQLEPHQPHYQSLQYNTLQGDIQRWFEPVEPAIANGASLQTILAFCNGFFSSLAPQTLNWHVEVHQFRIEASVENAGEPTPEGSHRDGVDFVLVLLIDRHNIASGTTTIHTPDGKPLGDFTLTHPLDAALIHDPRVFHGVTAVTPLDPSEPAHRDVLVVTFKAKS
;
A
#
# COMPACT_ATOMS: atom_id res chain seq x y z
N MET A 1 0.97 17.06 -2.36
CA MET A 1 0.52 16.29 -3.56
C MET A 1 0.48 17.10 -4.86
N GLN A 2 -0.30 18.21 -4.99
CA GLN A 2 -0.39 18.94 -6.28
C GLN A 2 0.91 19.58 -6.78
N ARG A 3 1.85 19.96 -5.89
CA ARG A 3 3.15 20.55 -6.28
C ARG A 3 4.25 19.50 -6.42
N GLU A 4 4.46 18.70 -5.38
CA GLU A 4 5.58 17.74 -5.31
C GLU A 4 5.26 16.33 -5.81
N GLY A 5 3.98 16.01 -6.10
CA GLY A 5 3.57 14.66 -6.51
C GLY A 5 3.44 13.64 -5.36
N PHE A 6 3.78 14.00 -4.13
CA PHE A 6 3.56 13.16 -2.95
C PHE A 6 3.19 13.97 -1.69
N CYS A 7 2.89 13.28 -0.60
CA CYS A 7 2.76 13.80 0.74
C CYS A 7 3.12 12.69 1.75
N PHE A 8 3.97 13.00 2.73
CA PHE A 8 4.07 12.21 3.95
C PHE A 8 3.17 12.85 5.01
N VAL A 9 2.33 12.04 5.66
CA VAL A 9 1.40 12.50 6.69
C VAL A 9 1.53 11.59 7.90
N THR A 10 1.79 12.18 9.06
CA THR A 10 1.96 11.45 10.31
C THR A 10 0.62 10.92 10.85
N ALA A 11 0.66 9.88 11.67
CA ALA A 11 -0.50 9.32 12.37
C ALA A 11 -1.37 10.37 13.07
N GLN A 12 -0.76 11.35 13.75
CA GLN A 12 -1.47 12.42 14.47
C GLN A 12 -2.33 13.30 13.55
N THR A 13 -1.97 13.36 12.26
CA THR A 13 -2.74 14.10 11.25
C THR A 13 -3.67 13.17 10.47
N MET A 14 -3.23 11.95 10.14
CA MET A 14 -4.06 11.01 9.39
C MET A 14 -5.26 10.48 10.17
N GLN A 15 -5.09 10.18 11.46
CA GLN A 15 -6.18 9.60 12.25
C GLN A 15 -7.41 10.52 12.28
N PRO A 16 -7.32 11.83 12.61
CA PRO A 16 -8.48 12.73 12.54
C PRO A 16 -9.09 12.85 11.13
N LEU A 17 -8.28 12.72 10.08
CA LEU A 17 -8.77 12.75 8.69
C LEU A 17 -9.61 11.52 8.37
N PHE A 18 -9.19 10.33 8.80
CA PHE A 18 -10.01 9.12 8.69
C PHE A 18 -11.29 9.22 9.55
N GLU A 19 -11.15 9.67 10.79
CA GLU A 19 -12.27 9.82 11.72
C GLU A 19 -13.30 10.86 11.26
N SER A 20 -12.91 11.80 10.39
CA SER A 20 -13.82 12.79 9.80
C SER A 20 -14.80 12.20 8.78
N VAL A 21 -14.51 11.00 8.23
CA VAL A 21 -15.34 10.35 7.19
C VAL A 21 -15.93 9.01 7.64
N GLY A 22 -15.48 8.44 8.77
CA GLY A 22 -15.96 7.16 9.28
C GLY A 22 -15.30 6.77 10.59
N ALA A 23 -15.56 5.56 11.08
CA ALA A 23 -15.02 5.06 12.34
C ALA A 23 -13.96 3.98 12.12
N LEU A 24 -12.91 4.00 12.94
CA LEU A 24 -11.88 2.94 13.01
C LEU A 24 -12.20 1.95 14.16
N SER A 25 -13.49 1.65 14.38
CA SER A 25 -13.95 0.93 15.58
C SER A 25 -13.45 -0.52 15.69
N ASP A 26 -13.03 -1.11 14.58
CA ASP A 26 -12.48 -2.45 14.49
C ASP A 26 -10.96 -2.46 14.19
N TRP A 27 -10.27 -1.33 14.43
CA TRP A 27 -8.85 -1.16 14.07
C TRP A 27 -7.95 -2.30 14.55
N GLN A 28 -8.15 -2.78 15.78
CA GLN A 28 -7.34 -3.88 16.31
C GLN A 28 -7.50 -5.16 15.48
N ALA A 29 -8.75 -5.56 15.18
CA ALA A 29 -9.01 -6.72 14.33
C ALA A 29 -8.50 -6.51 12.90
N PHE A 30 -8.60 -5.29 12.38
CA PHE A 30 -8.04 -4.91 11.09
C PHE A 30 -6.51 -5.08 11.05
N ALA A 31 -5.80 -4.55 12.04
CA ALA A 31 -4.34 -4.66 12.14
C ALA A 31 -3.89 -6.11 12.37
N ASP A 32 -4.57 -6.85 13.25
CA ASP A 32 -4.26 -8.24 13.57
C ASP A 32 -4.42 -9.19 12.36
N SER A 33 -5.20 -8.79 11.35
CA SER A 33 -5.36 -9.58 10.12
C SER A 33 -4.04 -9.80 9.36
N TRP A 34 -3.01 -8.95 9.57
CA TRP A 34 -1.68 -9.17 8.99
C TRP A 34 -0.99 -10.43 9.50
N ASN A 35 -1.36 -10.93 10.68
CA ASN A 35 -0.85 -12.17 11.24
C ASN A 35 -1.36 -13.42 10.49
N GLN A 36 -2.39 -13.28 9.65
CA GLN A 36 -3.04 -14.36 8.88
C GLN A 36 -2.75 -14.28 7.37
N LEU A 37 -1.74 -13.52 6.95
CA LEU A 37 -1.35 -13.44 5.55
C LEU A 37 -0.59 -14.69 5.11
N GLY A 38 -0.96 -15.25 3.95
CA GLY A 38 -0.22 -16.30 3.26
C GLY A 38 0.97 -15.77 2.45
N PRO A 39 1.90 -16.66 2.03
CA PRO A 39 3.07 -16.27 1.25
C PRO A 39 2.71 -15.79 -0.17
N ASP A 40 3.44 -14.80 -0.68
CA ASP A 40 3.45 -14.40 -2.09
C ASP A 40 4.19 -15.48 -2.90
N SER A 41 3.44 -16.45 -3.45
CA SER A 41 3.98 -17.60 -4.19
C SER A 41 4.80 -17.19 -5.42
N TYR A 42 4.47 -16.06 -6.05
CA TYR A 42 5.19 -15.56 -7.20
C TYR A 42 6.57 -15.01 -6.82
N LEU A 43 6.69 -14.33 -5.67
CA LEU A 43 8.00 -13.89 -5.15
C LEU A 43 8.80 -15.06 -4.58
N ALA A 44 8.14 -16.01 -3.92
CA ALA A 44 8.78 -17.21 -3.39
C ALA A 44 9.47 -18.02 -4.50
N ALA A 45 8.86 -18.10 -5.69
CA ALA A 45 9.47 -18.73 -6.87
C ALA A 45 10.77 -18.05 -7.34
N LYS A 46 11.07 -16.84 -6.86
CA LYS A 46 12.31 -16.09 -7.11
C LYS A 46 13.25 -16.03 -5.90
N GLY A 47 12.98 -16.83 -4.86
CA GLY A 47 13.76 -16.84 -3.63
C GLY A 47 13.58 -15.60 -2.76
N ARG A 48 12.47 -14.87 -2.93
CA ARG A 48 12.14 -13.68 -2.13
C ARG A 48 10.88 -13.91 -1.31
N PHE A 49 10.77 -13.23 -0.18
CA PHE A 49 9.73 -13.50 0.81
C PHE A 49 8.90 -12.24 1.10
N ARG A 50 7.59 -12.40 1.00
CA ARG A 50 6.58 -11.42 1.40
C ARG A 50 5.29 -12.18 1.66
N ARG A 51 4.52 -11.79 2.67
CA ARG A 51 3.17 -12.30 2.86
C ARG A 51 2.16 -11.27 2.41
N ARG A 52 1.07 -11.72 1.80
CA ARG A 52 0.08 -10.80 1.26
C ARG A 52 -1.31 -11.38 1.10
N ARG A 53 -2.27 -10.44 1.02
CA ARG A 53 -3.62 -10.67 0.50
C ARG A 53 -4.00 -9.52 -0.44
N HIS A 54 -5.00 -9.75 -1.28
CA HIS A 54 -5.45 -8.81 -2.30
C HIS A 54 -6.97 -8.72 -2.37
N ALA A 55 -7.50 -7.53 -2.63
CA ALA A 55 -8.89 -7.33 -2.98
C ALA A 55 -9.02 -6.22 -4.02
N THR A 56 -10.12 -6.25 -4.77
CA THR A 56 -10.49 -5.18 -5.70
C THR A 56 -11.81 -4.56 -5.28
N PHE A 57 -11.88 -3.25 -5.39
CA PHE A 57 -13.09 -2.47 -5.22
C PHE A 57 -13.34 -1.62 -6.47
N SER A 58 -14.59 -1.26 -6.69
CA SER A 58 -14.94 -0.11 -7.51
C SER A 58 -15.29 1.06 -6.61
N ALA A 59 -14.94 2.26 -7.05
CA ALA A 59 -15.40 3.47 -6.40
C ALA A 59 -15.92 4.47 -7.42
N ASN A 60 -16.94 5.25 -7.04
CA ASN A 60 -17.41 6.38 -7.84
C ASN A 60 -17.10 7.70 -7.13
N ALA A 61 -17.02 8.78 -7.91
CA ALA A 61 -16.73 10.11 -7.37
C ALA A 61 -17.81 10.64 -6.41
N GLN A 62 -18.99 10.01 -6.37
CA GLN A 62 -20.09 10.35 -5.46
C GLN A 62 -19.96 9.70 -4.07
N GLY A 63 -18.88 8.95 -3.82
CA GLY A 63 -18.53 8.42 -2.51
C GLY A 63 -18.86 6.94 -2.31
N THR A 64 -19.47 6.25 -3.28
CA THR A 64 -19.68 4.80 -3.19
C THR A 64 -18.36 4.06 -3.36
N VAL A 65 -18.09 3.09 -2.49
CA VAL A 65 -17.02 2.11 -2.63
C VAL A 65 -17.64 0.71 -2.47
N GLN A 66 -17.36 -0.20 -3.39
CA GLN A 66 -17.97 -1.53 -3.42
C GLN A 66 -16.91 -2.60 -3.67
N LEU A 67 -16.93 -3.67 -2.87
CA LEU A 67 -16.10 -4.85 -3.07
C LEU A 67 -16.51 -5.56 -4.37
N GLU A 68 -15.53 -5.85 -5.22
CA GLU A 68 -15.71 -6.60 -6.46
C GLU A 68 -15.45 -8.10 -6.25
N PRO A 69 -15.93 -8.97 -7.16
CA PRO A 69 -15.52 -10.36 -7.19
C PRO A 69 -14.00 -10.50 -7.20
N HIS A 70 -13.49 -11.55 -6.53
CA HIS A 70 -12.06 -11.81 -6.49
C HIS A 70 -11.52 -12.01 -7.91
N GLN A 71 -10.44 -11.29 -8.21
CA GLN A 71 -9.86 -11.21 -9.54
C GLN A 71 -8.34 -10.98 -9.42
N PRO A 72 -7.56 -11.28 -10.46
CA PRO A 72 -6.12 -11.23 -10.35
C PRO A 72 -5.61 -9.79 -10.32
N HIS A 73 -4.47 -9.61 -9.68
CA HIS A 73 -3.67 -8.40 -9.84
C HIS A 73 -2.85 -8.51 -11.14
N TYR A 74 -2.93 -7.48 -11.99
CA TYR A 74 -2.19 -7.40 -13.24
C TYR A 74 -1.42 -6.08 -13.32
N GLN A 75 -0.14 -6.18 -13.66
CA GLN A 75 0.72 -5.05 -14.00
C GLN A 75 1.45 -5.39 -15.30
N SER A 76 1.64 -4.41 -16.19
CA SER A 76 2.46 -4.63 -17.38
C SER A 76 3.95 -4.71 -17.02
N LEU A 77 4.76 -5.31 -17.90
CA LEU A 77 6.23 -5.35 -17.71
C LEU A 77 6.86 -3.95 -17.61
N GLN A 78 6.22 -2.92 -18.17
CA GLN A 78 6.65 -1.53 -18.04
C GLN A 78 6.70 -1.06 -16.58
N TYR A 79 5.74 -1.51 -15.76
CA TYR A 79 5.63 -1.09 -14.35
C TYR A 79 6.17 -2.13 -13.38
N ASN A 80 6.09 -3.42 -13.74
CA ASN A 80 6.63 -4.51 -12.93
C ASN A 80 7.64 -5.33 -13.73
N THR A 81 8.91 -4.96 -13.62
CA THR A 81 10.02 -5.64 -14.32
C THR A 81 10.26 -7.06 -13.82
N LEU A 82 9.79 -7.40 -12.61
CA LEU A 82 9.93 -8.73 -12.03
C LEU A 82 8.83 -9.68 -12.53
N GLN A 83 7.58 -9.25 -12.53
CA GLN A 83 6.42 -10.13 -12.67
C GLN A 83 5.31 -9.50 -13.53
N GLY A 84 5.67 -8.64 -14.47
CA GLY A 84 4.72 -8.02 -15.37
C GLY A 84 4.19 -8.98 -16.44
N ASP A 85 3.11 -8.56 -17.10
CA ASP A 85 2.42 -9.26 -18.19
C ASP A 85 1.83 -10.63 -17.82
N ILE A 86 1.74 -10.92 -16.52
CA ILE A 86 1.05 -12.11 -15.98
C ILE A 86 -0.07 -11.69 -15.03
N GLN A 87 -1.16 -12.46 -15.04
CA GLN A 87 -2.21 -12.36 -14.02
C GLN A 87 -1.76 -13.09 -12.76
N ARG A 88 -1.68 -12.36 -11.65
CA ARG A 88 -1.29 -12.91 -10.35
C ARG A 88 -2.49 -13.06 -9.43
N TRP A 89 -2.82 -14.29 -9.09
CA TRP A 89 -3.89 -14.61 -8.16
C TRP A 89 -3.31 -14.74 -6.75
N PHE A 90 -3.73 -13.86 -5.86
CA PHE A 90 -3.31 -13.87 -4.46
C PHE A 90 -4.49 -14.26 -3.57
N GLU A 91 -4.22 -14.67 -2.32
CA GLU A 91 -5.31 -14.93 -1.39
C GLU A 91 -6.18 -13.67 -1.19
N PRO A 92 -7.51 -13.80 -1.15
CA PRO A 92 -8.40 -12.66 -0.97
C PRO A 92 -8.22 -12.06 0.43
N VAL A 93 -8.35 -10.73 0.54
CA VAL A 93 -8.60 -10.08 1.83
C VAL A 93 -9.86 -10.70 2.45
N GLU A 94 -9.80 -11.04 3.74
CA GLU A 94 -10.90 -11.72 4.41
C GLU A 94 -12.19 -10.87 4.39
N PRO A 95 -13.37 -11.46 4.14
CA PRO A 95 -14.61 -10.69 4.03
C PRO A 95 -14.93 -9.80 5.24
N ALA A 96 -14.60 -10.24 6.46
CA ALA A 96 -14.79 -9.45 7.68
C ALA A 96 -13.91 -8.19 7.68
N ILE A 97 -12.69 -8.27 7.13
CA ILE A 97 -11.75 -7.16 7.01
C ILE A 97 -12.14 -6.27 5.82
N ALA A 98 -12.53 -6.87 4.70
CA ALA A 98 -12.95 -6.16 3.50
C ALA A 98 -14.18 -5.26 3.73
N ASN A 99 -15.12 -5.73 4.57
CA ASN A 99 -16.33 -5.00 4.94
C ASN A 99 -16.21 -4.28 6.30
N GLY A 100 -15.04 -4.34 6.93
CA GLY A 100 -14.80 -3.75 8.25
C GLY A 100 -14.82 -2.22 8.23
N ALA A 101 -15.15 -1.63 9.38
CA ALA A 101 -15.30 -0.18 9.53
C ALA A 101 -14.01 0.58 9.19
N SER A 102 -12.86 0.05 9.62
CA SER A 102 -11.55 0.67 9.39
C SER A 102 -11.19 0.71 7.91
N LEU A 103 -11.29 -0.41 7.19
CA LEU A 103 -10.97 -0.44 5.77
C LEU A 103 -11.94 0.43 4.97
N GLN A 104 -13.24 0.35 5.25
CA GLN A 104 -14.24 1.17 4.55
C GLN A 104 -14.01 2.66 4.78
N THR A 105 -13.62 3.06 6.00
CA THR A 105 -13.25 4.45 6.34
C THR A 105 -12.02 4.91 5.56
N ILE A 106 -10.96 4.09 5.50
CA ILE A 106 -9.75 4.39 4.73
C ILE A 106 -10.07 4.53 3.24
N LEU A 107 -10.87 3.63 2.68
CA LEU A 107 -11.27 3.66 1.28
C LEU A 107 -12.15 4.89 0.96
N ALA A 108 -13.07 5.24 1.85
CA ALA A 108 -13.91 6.44 1.70
C ALA A 108 -13.07 7.73 1.73
N PHE A 109 -12.10 7.82 2.64
CA PHE A 109 -11.13 8.93 2.68
C PHE A 109 -10.36 9.02 1.36
N CYS A 110 -9.76 7.91 0.91
CA CYS A 110 -8.99 7.87 -0.34
C CYS A 110 -9.85 8.27 -1.54
N ASN A 111 -11.08 7.76 -1.63
CA ASN A 111 -12.00 8.08 -2.71
C ASN A 111 -12.32 9.58 -2.75
N GLY A 112 -12.71 10.17 -1.61
CA GLY A 112 -13.00 11.61 -1.54
C GLY A 112 -11.77 12.47 -1.85
N PHE A 113 -10.62 12.13 -1.27
CA PHE A 113 -9.39 12.89 -1.46
C PHE A 113 -8.87 12.81 -2.90
N PHE A 114 -8.70 11.61 -3.45
CA PHE A 114 -8.18 11.43 -4.81
C PHE A 114 -9.17 11.92 -5.88
N SER A 115 -10.48 11.73 -5.69
CA SER A 115 -11.47 12.31 -6.61
C SER A 115 -11.45 13.84 -6.61
N SER A 116 -11.16 14.49 -5.47
CA SER A 116 -10.99 15.95 -5.42
C SER A 116 -9.79 16.46 -6.23
N LEU A 117 -8.79 15.60 -6.45
CA LEU A 117 -7.59 15.90 -7.24
C LEU A 117 -7.74 15.59 -8.73
N ALA A 118 -8.72 14.77 -9.09
CA ALA A 118 -9.04 14.40 -10.46
C ALA A 118 -10.56 14.51 -10.71
N PRO A 119 -11.14 15.73 -10.66
CA PRO A 119 -12.59 15.93 -10.70
C PRO A 119 -13.26 15.46 -12.00
N GLN A 120 -12.48 15.25 -13.07
CA GLN A 120 -12.95 14.68 -14.33
C GLN A 120 -13.14 13.15 -14.28
N THR A 121 -12.57 12.46 -13.30
CA THR A 121 -12.66 11.00 -13.18
C THR A 121 -13.89 10.63 -12.37
N LEU A 122 -14.82 9.91 -13.00
CA LEU A 122 -16.09 9.54 -12.37
C LEU A 122 -16.06 8.19 -11.66
N ASN A 123 -15.22 7.28 -12.15
CA ASN A 123 -15.14 5.90 -11.67
C ASN A 123 -13.69 5.46 -11.52
N TRP A 124 -13.44 4.71 -10.46
CA TRP A 124 -12.14 4.20 -10.08
C TRP A 124 -12.16 2.68 -10.02
N HIS A 125 -11.10 2.07 -10.53
CA HIS A 125 -10.66 0.73 -10.19
C HIS A 125 -9.71 0.87 -9.01
N VAL A 126 -10.05 0.20 -7.91
CA VAL A 126 -9.31 0.31 -6.66
C VAL A 126 -8.76 -1.05 -6.28
N GLU A 127 -7.47 -1.14 -6.01
CA GLU A 127 -6.90 -2.36 -5.46
C GLU A 127 -6.36 -2.15 -4.07
N VAL A 128 -6.60 -3.14 -3.22
CA VAL A 128 -6.13 -3.18 -1.84
C VAL A 128 -5.16 -4.33 -1.72
N HIS A 129 -3.96 -4.04 -1.23
CA HIS A 129 -2.91 -5.02 -0.95
C HIS A 129 -2.53 -4.93 0.52
N GLN A 130 -2.68 -6.05 1.22
CA GLN A 130 -2.08 -6.23 2.54
C GLN A 130 -0.70 -6.81 2.34
N PHE A 131 0.34 -6.17 2.87
CA PHE A 131 1.70 -6.68 2.80
C PHE A 131 2.35 -6.77 4.17
N ARG A 132 2.93 -7.94 4.48
CA ARG A 132 3.91 -8.11 5.55
C ARG A 132 5.26 -8.44 4.93
N ILE A 133 6.25 -7.62 5.25
CA ILE A 133 7.65 -7.81 4.90
C ILE A 133 8.35 -8.29 6.16
N GLU A 134 8.90 -9.49 6.12
CA GLU A 134 9.65 -10.09 7.23
C GLU A 134 11.15 -9.92 6.97
N ALA A 135 11.93 -9.69 8.01
CA ALA A 135 13.38 -9.63 7.95
C ALA A 135 13.99 -10.59 8.96
N SER A 136 15.14 -11.16 8.61
CA SER A 136 15.96 -11.99 9.50
C SER A 136 17.43 -11.60 9.37
N VAL A 137 18.29 -12.21 10.19
CA VAL A 137 19.75 -12.04 10.11
C VAL A 137 20.30 -12.46 8.75
N GLU A 138 19.73 -13.52 8.18
CA GLU A 138 20.19 -14.11 6.92
C GLU A 138 19.59 -13.39 5.71
N ASN A 139 18.41 -12.78 5.85
CA ASN A 139 17.68 -12.17 4.75
C ASN A 139 17.10 -10.81 5.17
N ALA A 140 17.60 -9.74 4.55
CA ALA A 140 16.95 -8.44 4.66
C ALA A 140 15.55 -8.49 4.06
N GLY A 141 14.59 -7.82 4.70
CA GLY A 141 13.25 -7.68 4.16
C GLY A 141 13.24 -6.60 3.08
N GLU A 142 12.78 -6.92 1.88
CA GLU A 142 12.79 -6.01 0.74
C GLU A 142 11.36 -5.62 0.32
N PRO A 143 10.86 -4.44 0.72
CA PRO A 143 9.49 -4.06 0.37
C PRO A 143 9.30 -3.83 -1.13
N THR A 144 10.31 -3.26 -1.80
CA THR A 144 10.33 -2.96 -3.23
C THR A 144 11.55 -3.64 -3.89
N PRO A 145 11.50 -4.96 -4.14
CA PRO A 145 12.64 -5.73 -4.65
C PRO A 145 13.12 -5.28 -6.04
N GLU A 146 12.25 -4.64 -6.81
CA GLU A 146 12.54 -3.97 -8.09
C GLU A 146 13.25 -2.61 -7.96
N GLY A 147 13.32 -2.06 -6.75
CA GLY A 147 13.83 -0.72 -6.48
C GLY A 147 12.78 0.38 -6.67
N SER A 148 13.26 1.59 -7.03
CA SER A 148 12.39 2.74 -7.26
C SER A 148 11.54 2.53 -8.50
N HIS A 149 10.21 2.58 -8.36
CA HIS A 149 9.25 2.22 -9.40
C HIS A 149 8.03 3.16 -9.41
N ARG A 150 7.08 2.84 -10.30
CA ARG A 150 5.71 3.36 -10.32
C ARG A 150 4.76 2.17 -10.42
N ASP A 151 3.56 2.33 -9.89
CA ASP A 151 2.57 1.26 -9.85
C ASP A 151 1.79 1.11 -11.17
N GLY A 152 1.75 2.15 -12.00
CA GLY A 152 0.99 2.17 -13.25
C GLY A 152 -0.48 2.52 -13.03
N VAL A 153 -0.73 3.37 -12.03
CA VAL A 153 -2.04 3.85 -11.57
C VAL A 153 -2.04 5.38 -11.48
N ASP A 154 -3.12 5.99 -11.00
CA ASP A 154 -3.18 7.44 -10.84
C ASP A 154 -2.72 7.86 -9.45
N PHE A 155 -3.23 7.20 -8.40
CA PHE A 155 -2.92 7.53 -7.01
C PHE A 155 -2.66 6.31 -6.16
N VAL A 156 -1.83 6.48 -5.13
CA VAL A 156 -1.47 5.42 -4.19
C VAL A 156 -1.52 5.98 -2.76
N LEU A 157 -2.12 5.22 -1.86
CA LEU A 157 -1.91 5.32 -0.42
C LEU A 157 -1.02 4.16 0.01
N VAL A 158 0.06 4.45 0.75
CA VAL A 158 0.80 3.47 1.55
C VAL A 158 0.61 3.85 3.01
N LEU A 159 -0.09 3.01 3.77
CA LEU A 159 -0.40 3.22 5.19
C LEU A 159 0.35 2.20 6.04
N LEU A 160 1.09 2.67 7.04
CA LEU A 160 1.72 1.79 8.02
C LEU A 160 0.66 1.21 8.96
N ILE A 161 0.62 -0.11 9.06
CA ILE A 161 -0.27 -0.84 9.96
C ILE A 161 0.49 -1.18 11.24
N ASP A 162 1.67 -1.78 11.09
CA ASP A 162 2.54 -2.13 12.19
C ASP A 162 4.00 -2.17 11.73
N ARG A 163 4.91 -1.98 12.68
CA ARG A 163 6.33 -2.27 12.50
C ARG A 163 6.89 -2.79 13.80
N HIS A 164 7.69 -3.85 13.71
CA HIS A 164 8.27 -4.47 14.88
C HIS A 164 9.72 -4.82 14.62
N ASN A 165 10.60 -4.46 15.57
CA ASN A 165 12.00 -4.87 15.59
C ASN A 165 12.78 -4.63 14.28
N ILE A 166 12.45 -3.58 13.51
CA ILE A 166 13.13 -3.26 12.25
C ILE A 166 13.86 -1.92 12.30
N ALA A 167 15.06 -1.91 11.72
CA ALA A 167 15.76 -0.72 11.28
C ALA A 167 15.33 -0.33 9.86
N SER A 168 15.51 0.95 9.51
CA SER A 168 15.26 1.48 8.15
C SER A 168 13.80 1.34 7.70
N GLY A 169 13.55 0.93 6.44
CA GLY A 169 12.24 1.01 5.81
C GLY A 169 11.89 2.43 5.35
N THR A 170 12.89 3.20 4.96
CA THR A 170 12.76 4.58 4.49
C THR A 170 12.19 4.60 3.08
N THR A 171 11.09 5.32 2.92
CA THR A 171 10.52 5.65 1.62
C THR A 171 11.37 6.73 0.96
N THR A 172 11.74 6.51 -0.29
CA THR A 172 12.50 7.47 -1.11
C THR A 172 11.65 7.90 -2.29
N ILE A 173 11.60 9.20 -2.60
CA ILE A 173 10.86 9.76 -3.72
C ILE A 173 11.82 10.43 -4.69
N HIS A 174 11.63 10.16 -5.97
CA HIS A 174 12.46 10.67 -7.05
C HIS A 174 11.61 11.27 -8.18
N THR A 175 12.17 12.25 -8.88
CA THR A 175 11.62 12.71 -10.16
C THR A 175 11.76 11.63 -11.24
N PRO A 176 11.09 11.78 -12.40
CA PRO A 176 11.24 10.86 -13.53
C PRO A 176 12.66 10.71 -14.09
N ASP A 177 13.50 11.75 -13.96
CA ASP A 177 14.92 11.76 -14.33
C ASP A 177 15.85 11.25 -13.21
N GLY A 178 15.29 10.75 -12.10
CA GLY A 178 16.03 10.09 -11.02
C GLY A 178 16.57 11.03 -9.94
N LYS A 179 16.24 12.33 -9.98
CA LYS A 179 16.67 13.29 -8.95
C LYS A 179 15.88 13.05 -7.66
N PRO A 180 16.52 13.03 -6.47
CA PRO A 180 15.81 12.90 -5.21
C PRO A 180 14.92 14.13 -4.96
N LEU A 181 13.68 13.87 -4.56
CA LEU A 181 12.70 14.86 -4.10
C LEU A 181 12.56 14.87 -2.58
N GLY A 182 12.79 13.72 -1.94
CA GLY A 182 12.80 13.60 -0.50
C GLY A 182 12.72 12.15 -0.03
N ASP A 183 12.92 11.96 1.25
CA ASP A 183 12.84 10.68 1.93
C ASP A 183 12.20 10.85 3.31
N PHE A 184 11.54 9.78 3.77
CA PHE A 184 10.91 9.73 5.09
C PHE A 184 10.66 8.28 5.50
N THR A 185 10.54 8.03 6.80
CA THR A 185 10.26 6.70 7.33
C THR A 185 8.89 6.69 8.00
N LEU A 186 8.03 5.74 7.62
CA LEU A 186 6.80 5.49 8.37
C LEU A 186 7.17 4.79 9.68
N THR A 187 6.79 5.38 10.82
CA THR A 187 7.27 4.98 12.15
C THR A 187 6.15 4.61 13.11
N HIS A 188 4.96 5.19 12.96
CA HIS A 188 3.81 4.93 13.81
C HIS A 188 2.66 4.37 12.98
N PRO A 189 1.87 3.40 13.50
CA PRO A 189 0.62 3.00 12.87
C PRO A 189 -0.19 4.24 12.46
N LEU A 190 -0.77 4.21 11.26
CA LEU A 190 -1.44 5.33 10.58
C LEU A 190 -0.54 6.41 9.95
N ASP A 191 0.79 6.33 10.07
CA ASP A 191 1.67 7.09 9.19
C ASP A 191 1.42 6.70 7.73
N ALA A 192 1.30 7.69 6.84
CA ALA A 192 0.90 7.49 5.45
C ALA A 192 1.80 8.22 4.45
N ALA A 193 2.05 7.55 3.32
CA ALA A 193 2.49 8.18 2.08
C ALA A 193 1.30 8.24 1.10
N LEU A 194 0.98 9.44 0.62
CA LEU A 194 0.01 9.66 -0.44
C LEU A 194 0.77 10.07 -1.69
N ILE A 195 0.61 9.35 -2.80
CA ILE A 195 1.44 9.49 -4.01
C ILE A 195 0.54 9.72 -5.24
N HIS A 196 0.93 10.66 -6.09
CA HIS A 196 0.39 10.87 -7.43
C HIS A 196 1.35 10.17 -8.41
N ASP A 197 1.06 8.90 -8.71
CA ASP A 197 1.97 7.92 -9.30
C ASP A 197 2.59 8.36 -10.65
N PRO A 198 1.87 9.01 -11.59
CA PRO A 198 2.47 9.50 -12.83
C PRO A 198 3.57 10.55 -12.67
N ARG A 199 3.67 11.22 -11.51
CA ARG A 199 4.58 12.37 -11.30
C ARG A 199 5.91 12.01 -10.67
N VAL A 200 5.98 10.91 -9.94
CA VAL A 200 7.15 10.56 -9.13
C VAL A 200 7.45 9.07 -9.22
N PHE A 201 8.71 8.72 -9.02
CA PHE A 201 9.10 7.36 -8.70
C PHE A 201 9.23 7.22 -7.18
N HIS A 202 8.92 6.05 -6.66
CA HIS A 202 9.06 5.78 -5.23
C HIS A 202 9.62 4.39 -4.97
N GLY A 203 10.28 4.23 -3.83
CA GLY A 203 10.85 2.96 -3.39
C GLY A 203 10.99 2.94 -1.87
N VAL A 204 11.30 1.77 -1.31
CA VAL A 204 11.55 1.63 0.12
C VAL A 204 12.84 0.87 0.33
N THR A 205 13.74 1.42 1.15
CA THR A 205 14.98 0.75 1.52
C THR A 205 14.68 -0.58 2.21
N ALA A 206 15.56 -1.58 2.04
CA ALA A 206 15.46 -2.83 2.78
C ALA A 206 15.41 -2.58 4.30
N VAL A 207 14.75 -3.50 5.01
CA VAL A 207 14.66 -3.53 6.47
C VAL A 207 15.49 -4.68 7.02
N THR A 208 16.09 -4.47 8.20
CA THR A 208 16.89 -5.46 8.92
C THR A 208 16.45 -5.51 10.38
N PRO A 209 16.56 -6.67 11.05
CA PRO A 209 16.23 -6.75 12.47
C PRO A 209 17.12 -5.81 13.31
N LEU A 210 16.53 -5.17 14.34
CA LEU A 210 17.30 -4.43 15.35
C LEU A 210 17.90 -5.40 16.38
N ASP A 211 17.08 -6.33 16.87
CA ASP A 211 17.49 -7.49 17.65
C ASP A 211 17.45 -8.74 16.75
N PRO A 212 18.61 -9.34 16.43
CA PRO A 212 18.73 -10.57 15.65
C PRO A 212 17.96 -11.78 16.18
N SER A 213 17.59 -11.79 17.47
CA SER A 213 16.97 -12.94 18.13
C SER A 213 15.43 -12.92 18.14
N GLU A 214 14.83 -11.79 17.78
CA GLU A 214 13.39 -11.59 17.79
C GLU A 214 12.83 -11.50 16.35
N PRO A 215 11.56 -11.86 16.11
CA PRO A 215 10.91 -11.61 14.82
C PRO A 215 10.99 -10.14 14.42
N ALA A 216 11.10 -9.84 13.12
CA ALA A 216 11.14 -8.48 12.62
C ALA A 216 10.26 -8.33 11.38
N HIS A 217 9.36 -7.34 11.39
CA HIS A 217 8.43 -7.13 10.29
C HIS A 217 8.02 -5.67 10.07
N ARG A 218 7.57 -5.41 8.83
CA ARG A 218 6.90 -4.18 8.40
C ARG A 218 5.58 -4.53 7.73
N ASP A 219 4.49 -4.01 8.28
CA ASP A 219 3.14 -4.22 7.77
C ASP A 219 2.59 -2.95 7.15
N VAL A 220 2.20 -3.03 5.88
CA VAL A 220 1.55 -1.92 5.19
C VAL A 220 0.30 -2.35 4.45
N LEU A 221 -0.66 -1.43 4.44
CA LEU A 221 -1.78 -1.42 3.52
C LEU A 221 -1.41 -0.52 2.34
N VAL A 222 -1.47 -1.07 1.13
CA VAL A 222 -1.35 -0.28 -0.10
C VAL A 222 -2.71 -0.24 -0.78
N VAL A 223 -3.19 0.97 -1.06
CA VAL A 223 -4.44 1.20 -1.79
C VAL A 223 -4.13 1.99 -3.06
N THR A 224 -4.44 1.42 -4.21
CA THR A 224 -4.21 2.08 -5.51
C THR A 224 -5.52 2.48 -6.15
N PHE A 225 -5.54 3.65 -6.79
CA PHE A 225 -6.68 4.16 -7.55
C PHE A 225 -6.25 4.35 -9.00
N LYS A 226 -7.00 3.73 -9.92
CA LYS A 226 -6.81 3.87 -11.36
C LYS A 226 -8.13 4.28 -12.01
N ALA A 227 -8.12 5.33 -12.82
CA ALA A 227 -9.30 5.79 -13.52
C ALA A 227 -9.85 4.67 -14.43
N LYS A 228 -11.16 4.40 -14.34
CA LYS A 228 -11.84 3.57 -15.32
C LYS A 228 -12.16 4.45 -16.53
N SER A 229 -11.59 4.07 -17.68
CA SER A 229 -11.95 4.60 -19.00
C SER A 229 -13.38 4.21 -19.37
#